data_AF-A0AAV9SY16-F1
#
_entry.id   AF-A0AAV9SY16-F1
#
_cell.length_a   1.000
_cell.length_b   1.000
_cell.length_c   1.000
_cell.angle_alpha   90.00
_cell.angle_beta   90.00
_cell.angle_gamma   90.00
#
_symmetry.space_group_name_H-M   'P 1'
#
loop_
_entity.id
_entity.type
_entity.pdbx_description
1 polymer ?
#
loop_
_entity_poly.entity_id
_entity_poly.type
_entity_poly.pdbx_seq_one_letter_code
_entity_poly.pdbx_strand_id
1 'polypeptide(L)'
;MHHHFSLSALAALVPLAAFAQGQQPCSTVNIILARGSLEAQGVGLLGNIAKNASTQIPGSIVTPLEYPAQLDPYPPSVAAGVTNMTALLNQQVQQCPGTKLVLMGYSQGAQVSLDTLCGTSDGPNFNTTVAQAPMVGSKIAAVVLFGDPTFVAAQPFVRGTSKKNGIFPRQDFSQCQGLTSRFASFCDESDLFCASGQNLTVHLGYFQNQQYIAMASSFIVENTR
;
A
#
# COMPACT_ATOMS: atom_id res chain seq x y z
N MET A 1 -31.95 -57.29 -53.39
CA MET A 1 -30.56 -56.94 -53.00
C MET A 1 -30.59 -55.54 -52.41
N HIS A 2 -30.61 -55.39 -51.08
CA HIS A 2 -30.37 -54.11 -50.42
C HIS A 2 -29.49 -54.37 -49.20
N HIS A 3 -28.27 -53.85 -49.25
CA HIS A 3 -27.24 -54.02 -48.24
C HIS A 3 -27.53 -53.15 -47.01
N HIS A 4 -27.42 -53.76 -45.83
CA HIS A 4 -27.29 -53.08 -44.55
C HIS A 4 -25.93 -52.38 -44.46
N PHE A 5 -25.91 -51.08 -44.15
CA PHE A 5 -24.73 -50.37 -43.66
C PHE A 5 -24.99 -49.95 -42.21
N SER A 6 -24.40 -50.66 -41.25
CA SER A 6 -24.30 -50.22 -39.86
C SER A 6 -23.08 -49.32 -39.71
N LEU A 7 -23.29 -48.04 -39.41
CA LEU A 7 -22.22 -47.17 -38.92
C LEU A 7 -22.03 -47.40 -37.43
N SER A 8 -20.91 -48.02 -37.05
CA SER A 8 -20.43 -48.02 -35.67
C SER A 8 -19.63 -46.74 -35.42
N ALA A 9 -20.15 -45.83 -34.62
CA ALA A 9 -19.42 -44.66 -34.14
C ALA A 9 -18.57 -45.04 -32.93
N LEU A 10 -17.24 -45.09 -33.10
CA LEU A 10 -16.32 -45.15 -31.96
C LEU A 10 -16.25 -43.76 -31.31
N ALA A 11 -16.79 -43.63 -30.10
CA ALA A 11 -16.54 -42.48 -29.25
C ALA A 11 -15.11 -42.57 -28.68
N ALA A 12 -14.20 -41.74 -29.19
CA ALA A 12 -12.87 -41.57 -28.60
C ALA A 12 -13.00 -40.76 -27.30
N LEU A 13 -12.78 -41.41 -26.16
CA LEU A 13 -12.62 -40.75 -24.87
C LEU A 13 -11.26 -40.03 -24.85
N VAL A 14 -11.27 -38.72 -25.08
CA VAL A 14 -10.10 -37.86 -24.83
C VAL A 14 -10.03 -37.63 -23.32
N PRO A 15 -8.93 -38.00 -22.63
CA PRO A 15 -8.79 -37.68 -21.23
C PRO A 15 -8.61 -36.15 -21.11
N LEU A 16 -9.55 -35.49 -20.42
CA LEU A 16 -9.34 -34.12 -19.96
C LEU A 16 -8.20 -34.15 -18.94
N ALA A 17 -7.00 -33.76 -19.37
CA ALA A 17 -5.94 -33.40 -18.44
C ALA A 17 -6.44 -32.19 -17.65
N ALA A 18 -6.78 -32.40 -16.38
CA ALA A 18 -7.00 -31.30 -15.45
C ALA A 18 -5.68 -30.56 -15.34
N PHE A 19 -5.60 -29.36 -15.91
CA PHE A 19 -4.53 -28.43 -15.58
C PHE A 19 -4.66 -28.12 -14.10
N ALA A 20 -3.80 -28.71 -13.28
CA ALA A 20 -3.57 -28.20 -11.93
C ALA A 20 -3.12 -26.75 -12.12
N GLN A 21 -4.01 -25.79 -11.82
CA GLN A 21 -3.61 -24.41 -11.65
C GLN A 21 -2.67 -24.40 -10.44
N GLY A 22 -1.37 -24.57 -10.68
CA GLY A 22 -0.37 -24.45 -9.64
C GLY A 22 -0.60 -23.10 -8.97
N GLN A 23 -0.88 -23.12 -7.66
CA GLN A 23 -0.89 -21.91 -6.86
C GLN A 23 0.42 -21.19 -7.17
N GLN A 24 0.34 -19.94 -7.65
CA GLN A 24 1.54 -19.13 -7.84
C GLN A 24 2.27 -19.10 -6.49
N PRO A 25 3.59 -19.38 -6.47
CA PRO A 25 4.32 -19.39 -5.22
C PRO A 25 4.21 -18.02 -4.55
N CYS A 26 3.96 -18.01 -3.24
CA CYS A 26 3.86 -16.77 -2.46
C CYS A 26 5.16 -15.95 -2.57
N SER A 27 5.02 -14.62 -2.70
CA SER A 27 6.15 -13.71 -2.66
C SER A 27 6.80 -13.67 -1.28
N THR A 28 8.10 -13.39 -1.23
CA THR A 28 8.81 -13.16 0.04
C THR A 28 8.34 -11.87 0.70
N VAL A 29 8.13 -10.84 -0.13
CA VAL A 29 7.62 -9.51 0.25
C VAL A 29 6.56 -9.06 -0.76
N ASN A 30 5.47 -8.48 -0.28
CA ASN A 30 4.57 -7.68 -1.10
C ASN A 30 4.71 -6.20 -0.73
N ILE A 31 5.17 -5.38 -1.67
CA ILE A 31 5.26 -3.92 -1.54
C ILE A 31 3.98 -3.31 -2.13
N ILE A 32 3.09 -2.86 -1.26
CA ILE A 32 1.77 -2.34 -1.60
C ILE A 32 1.82 -0.82 -1.72
N LEU A 33 1.33 -0.26 -2.83
CA LEU A 33 1.45 1.17 -3.14
C LEU A 33 0.05 1.82 -3.16
N ALA A 34 -0.20 2.73 -2.22
CA ALA A 34 -1.36 3.61 -2.23
C ALA A 34 -0.95 4.97 -2.84
N ARG A 35 -1.41 5.22 -4.07
CA ARG A 35 -1.13 6.45 -4.83
C ARG A 35 -1.79 7.69 -4.23
N GLY A 36 -1.36 8.88 -4.61
CA GLY A 36 -1.98 10.15 -4.24
C GLY A 36 -3.22 10.47 -5.08
N SER A 37 -3.95 11.50 -4.67
CA SER A 37 -5.17 11.93 -5.38
C SER A 37 -4.87 12.29 -6.84
N LEU A 38 -5.79 11.92 -7.74
CA LEU A 38 -5.76 12.19 -9.19
C LEU A 38 -4.65 11.46 -9.96
N GLU A 39 -3.79 10.68 -9.30
CA GLU A 39 -2.91 9.76 -10.02
C GLU A 39 -3.73 8.67 -10.72
N ALA A 40 -3.30 8.25 -11.91
CA ALA A 40 -3.89 7.11 -12.59
C ALA A 40 -3.71 5.82 -11.77
N GLN A 41 -4.65 4.87 -11.90
CA GLN A 41 -4.53 3.57 -11.25
C GLN A 41 -3.20 2.89 -11.64
N GLY A 42 -2.41 2.48 -10.65
CA GLY A 42 -1.07 1.93 -10.86
C GLY A 42 -0.08 2.38 -9.78
N VAL A 43 1.21 2.23 -10.08
CA VAL A 43 2.31 2.48 -9.13
C VAL A 43 2.52 3.96 -8.79
N GLY A 44 2.03 4.87 -9.65
CA GLY A 44 2.19 6.32 -9.46
C GLY A 44 3.64 6.77 -9.23
N LEU A 45 3.80 7.90 -8.56
CA LEU A 45 5.09 8.49 -8.18
C LEU A 45 5.93 7.59 -7.25
N LEU A 46 5.28 6.70 -6.49
CA LEU A 46 5.94 5.73 -5.60
C LEU A 46 6.72 4.64 -6.37
N GLY A 47 6.40 4.43 -7.66
CA GLY A 47 6.89 3.30 -8.43
C GLY A 47 8.42 3.20 -8.52
N ASN A 48 9.14 4.32 -8.63
CA ASN A 48 10.60 4.30 -8.70
C ASN A 48 11.24 3.81 -7.39
N ILE A 49 10.71 4.25 -6.24
CA ILE A 49 11.21 3.83 -4.92
C ILE A 49 10.92 2.34 -4.71
N ALA A 50 9.69 1.90 -5.03
CA ALA A 50 9.30 0.50 -4.92
C ALA A 50 10.15 -0.42 -5.82
N LYS A 51 10.46 0.02 -7.05
CA LYS A 51 11.36 -0.69 -7.97
C LYS A 51 12.78 -0.78 -7.41
N ASN A 52 13.31 0.31 -6.87
CA ASN A 52 14.66 0.32 -6.28
C ASN A 52 14.76 -0.63 -5.08
N ALA A 53 13.72 -0.72 -4.25
CA ALA A 53 13.67 -1.69 -3.17
C ALA A 53 13.50 -3.13 -3.69
N SER A 54 12.56 -3.37 -4.61
CA SER A 54 12.24 -4.74 -5.06
C SER A 54 13.40 -5.43 -5.76
N THR A 55 14.23 -4.69 -6.51
CA THR A 55 15.46 -5.24 -7.14
C THR A 55 16.49 -5.77 -6.13
N GLN A 56 16.41 -5.34 -4.87
CA GLN A 56 17.29 -5.76 -3.79
C GLN A 56 16.65 -6.79 -2.85
N ILE A 57 15.40 -7.17 -3.11
CA ILE A 57 14.61 -8.12 -2.29
C ILE A 57 14.16 -9.27 -3.21
N PRO A 58 14.96 -10.34 -3.33
CA PRO A 58 14.62 -11.48 -4.18
C PRO A 58 13.25 -12.08 -3.82
N GLY A 59 12.42 -12.30 -4.84
CA GLY A 59 11.07 -12.85 -4.68
C GLY A 59 10.01 -11.84 -4.20
N SER A 60 10.36 -10.55 -4.13
CA SER A 60 9.37 -9.50 -3.85
C SER A 60 8.49 -9.19 -5.07
N ILE A 61 7.28 -8.71 -4.80
CA ILE A 61 6.35 -8.17 -5.79
C ILE A 61 5.92 -6.76 -5.40
N VAL A 62 5.43 -6.01 -6.39
CA VAL A 62 4.86 -4.66 -6.22
C VAL A 62 3.38 -4.72 -6.57
N THR A 63 2.51 -4.34 -5.63
CA THR A 63 1.05 -4.35 -5.81
C THR A 63 0.48 -2.94 -5.66
N PRO A 64 0.06 -2.28 -6.75
CA PRO A 64 -0.74 -1.07 -6.65
C PRO A 64 -2.07 -1.34 -5.96
N LEU A 65 -2.40 -0.54 -4.94
CA LEU A 65 -3.72 -0.59 -4.33
C LEU A 65 -4.77 -0.07 -5.34
N GLU A 66 -5.81 -0.85 -5.57
CA GLU A 66 -6.98 -0.41 -6.32
C GLU A 66 -7.90 0.41 -5.42
N TYR A 67 -8.08 1.69 -5.73
CA TYR A 67 -9.04 2.56 -5.06
C TYR A 67 -9.26 3.84 -5.88
N PRO A 68 -10.28 4.68 -5.57
CA PRO A 68 -10.63 5.82 -6.42
C PRO A 68 -9.54 6.90 -6.54
N ALA A 69 -8.80 7.19 -5.46
CA ALA A 69 -7.87 8.32 -5.37
C ALA A 69 -8.46 9.66 -5.84
N GLN A 70 -9.74 9.93 -5.54
CA GLN A 70 -10.40 11.19 -5.89
C GLN A 70 -10.04 12.29 -4.92
N LEU A 71 -9.81 13.51 -5.43
CA LEU A 71 -9.63 14.69 -4.59
C LEU A 71 -10.98 15.27 -4.11
N ASP A 72 -12.03 15.07 -4.90
CA ASP A 72 -13.38 15.54 -4.58
C ASP A 72 -14.42 14.51 -5.09
N PRO A 73 -15.23 13.87 -4.21
CA PRO A 73 -15.19 13.99 -2.75
C PRO A 73 -14.04 13.19 -2.11
N TYR A 74 -13.24 13.85 -1.26
CA TYR A 74 -12.05 13.24 -0.63
C TYR A 74 -12.38 12.12 0.39
N PRO A 75 -13.26 12.31 1.39
CA PRO A 75 -13.46 11.30 2.43
C PRO A 75 -14.01 9.95 1.94
N PRO A 76 -14.99 9.90 1.00
CA PRO A 76 -15.41 8.64 0.39
C PRO A 76 -14.28 7.90 -0.33
N SER A 77 -13.37 8.64 -0.96
CA SER A 77 -12.19 8.04 -1.62
C SER A 77 -11.24 7.40 -0.61
N VAL A 78 -10.95 8.08 0.51
CA VAL A 78 -10.17 7.51 1.62
C VAL A 78 -10.84 6.27 2.18
N ALA A 79 -12.15 6.32 2.47
CA ALA A 79 -12.90 5.18 3.01
C ALA A 79 -12.84 3.95 2.09
N ALA A 80 -12.98 4.13 0.77
CA ALA A 80 -12.82 3.07 -0.21
C ALA A 80 -11.37 2.53 -0.23
N GLY A 81 -10.38 3.41 -0.13
CA GLY A 81 -8.97 3.04 -0.01
C GLY A 81 -8.69 2.16 1.20
N VAL A 82 -9.20 2.55 2.38
CA VAL A 82 -9.02 1.78 3.63
C VAL A 82 -9.71 0.43 3.55
N THR A 83 -10.91 0.39 2.97
CA THR A 83 -11.66 -0.87 2.74
C THR A 83 -10.85 -1.82 1.86
N ASN A 84 -10.34 -1.33 0.73
CA ASN A 84 -9.60 -2.17 -0.22
C ASN A 84 -8.22 -2.57 0.33
N MET A 85 -7.53 -1.67 1.05
CA MET A 85 -6.26 -2.02 1.70
C MET A 85 -6.50 -3.10 2.75
N THR A 86 -7.51 -2.94 3.61
CA THR A 86 -7.89 -3.95 4.62
C THR A 86 -8.17 -5.32 3.98
N ALA A 87 -8.96 -5.35 2.90
CA ALA A 87 -9.25 -6.58 2.18
C ALA A 87 -7.98 -7.24 1.62
N LEU A 88 -7.09 -6.45 1.00
CA LEU A 88 -5.82 -6.93 0.44
C LEU A 88 -4.88 -7.48 1.52
N LEU A 89 -4.70 -6.78 2.65
CA LEU A 89 -3.85 -7.26 3.74
C LEU A 89 -4.39 -8.57 4.32
N ASN A 90 -5.70 -8.65 4.58
CA ASN A 90 -6.32 -9.85 5.12
C ASN A 90 -6.23 -11.03 4.14
N GLN A 91 -6.45 -10.79 2.86
CA GLN A 91 -6.27 -11.80 1.82
C GLN A 91 -4.82 -12.30 1.78
N GLN A 92 -3.83 -11.41 1.78
CA GLN A 92 -2.42 -11.80 1.71
C GLN A 92 -2.00 -12.63 2.93
N VAL A 93 -2.41 -12.23 4.14
CA VAL A 93 -2.06 -12.96 5.36
C VAL A 93 -2.71 -14.35 5.40
N GLN A 94 -3.92 -14.51 4.86
CA GLN A 94 -4.60 -15.81 4.76
C GLN A 94 -4.00 -16.72 3.70
N GLN A 95 -3.75 -16.21 2.50
CA GLN A 95 -3.28 -17.01 1.36
C GLN A 95 -1.77 -17.28 1.45
N CYS A 96 -1.01 -16.32 1.95
CA CYS A 96 0.44 -16.32 2.00
C CYS A 96 0.96 -15.85 3.37
N PRO A 97 0.76 -16.64 4.44
CA PRO A 97 1.13 -16.25 5.80
C PRO A 97 2.65 -16.02 5.99
N GLY A 98 3.49 -16.51 5.07
CA GLY A 98 4.94 -16.27 5.07
C GLY A 98 5.37 -14.95 4.45
N THR A 99 4.49 -14.28 3.68
CA THR A 99 4.83 -13.02 3.00
C THR A 99 4.94 -11.88 4.02
N LYS A 100 6.05 -11.13 3.96
CA LYS A 100 6.18 -9.84 4.64
C LYS A 100 5.48 -8.75 3.82
N LEU A 101 4.90 -7.76 4.49
CA LEU A 101 4.12 -6.69 3.90
C LEU A 101 4.85 -5.35 4.05
N VAL A 102 4.93 -4.58 2.97
CA VAL A 102 5.43 -3.20 3.00
C VAL A 102 4.32 -2.30 2.49
N LEU A 103 3.98 -1.26 3.23
CA LEU A 103 2.99 -0.27 2.80
C LEU A 103 3.71 1.00 2.40
N MET A 104 3.47 1.45 1.18
CA MET A 104 3.94 2.73 0.68
C MET A 104 2.73 3.61 0.37
N GLY A 105 2.70 4.82 0.92
CA GLY A 105 1.60 5.75 0.73
C GLY A 105 2.10 7.13 0.35
N TYR A 106 1.42 7.78 -0.60
CA TYR A 106 1.67 9.17 -0.97
C TYR A 106 0.39 9.98 -0.86
N SER A 107 0.45 11.15 -0.20
CA SER A 107 -0.68 12.07 -0.06
C SER A 107 -1.91 11.34 0.53
N GLN A 108 -3.03 11.29 -0.19
CA GLN A 108 -4.20 10.48 0.20
C GLN A 108 -3.87 9.01 0.49
N GLY A 109 -2.95 8.39 -0.26
CA GLY A 109 -2.54 7.01 -0.03
C GLY A 109 -1.75 6.82 1.27
N ALA A 110 -1.07 7.86 1.76
CA ALA A 110 -0.42 7.83 3.07
C ALA A 110 -1.46 7.83 4.20
N GLN A 111 -2.49 8.67 4.09
CA GLN A 111 -3.64 8.64 4.99
C GLN A 111 -4.33 7.27 4.96
N VAL A 112 -4.66 6.74 3.77
CA VAL A 112 -5.25 5.39 3.63
C VAL A 112 -4.41 4.31 4.33
N SER A 113 -3.08 4.39 4.23
CA SER A 113 -2.18 3.43 4.86
C SER A 113 -2.25 3.49 6.39
N LEU A 114 -2.21 4.70 6.97
CA LEU A 114 -2.29 4.85 8.43
C LEU A 114 -3.69 4.64 8.98
N ASP A 115 -4.75 5.04 8.28
CA ASP A 115 -6.13 4.74 8.69
C ASP A 115 -6.38 3.24 8.72
N THR A 116 -5.81 2.50 7.75
CA THR A 116 -5.86 1.04 7.76
C THR A 116 -5.13 0.46 8.97
N LEU A 117 -3.90 0.89 9.24
CA LEU A 117 -3.08 0.28 10.30
C LEU A 117 -3.50 0.72 11.70
N CYS A 118 -3.72 2.02 11.90
CA CYS A 118 -3.95 2.65 13.18
C CYS A 118 -5.44 2.88 13.49
N GLY A 119 -6.33 2.72 12.52
CA GLY A 119 -7.73 3.16 12.60
C GLY A 119 -7.85 4.66 12.33
N THR A 120 -9.06 5.14 12.04
CA THR A 120 -9.31 6.57 11.76
C THR A 120 -9.31 7.39 13.06
N SER A 121 -8.53 8.46 13.10
CA SER A 121 -8.53 9.45 14.19
C SER A 121 -8.21 10.88 13.70
N ASP A 122 -8.48 11.16 12.44
CA ASP A 122 -7.96 12.28 11.64
C ASP A 122 -9.02 13.37 11.37
N GLY A 123 -10.11 13.33 12.14
CA GLY A 123 -11.14 14.36 12.18
C GLY A 123 -12.56 13.81 11.99
N PRO A 124 -13.60 14.66 12.15
CA PRO A 124 -15.00 14.23 12.15
C PRO A 124 -15.55 13.88 10.76
N ASN A 125 -14.83 14.25 9.69
CA ASN A 125 -15.30 14.08 8.31
C ASN A 125 -14.93 12.72 7.71
N PHE A 126 -14.18 11.89 8.44
CA PHE A 126 -13.74 10.58 7.99
C PHE A 126 -14.49 9.47 8.73
N ASN A 127 -14.86 8.41 8.01
CA ASN A 127 -15.53 7.26 8.60
C ASN A 127 -14.60 6.57 9.61
N THR A 128 -15.14 6.18 10.77
CA THR A 128 -14.41 5.34 11.72
C THR A 128 -14.05 4.00 11.07
N THR A 129 -12.80 3.58 11.24
CA THR A 129 -12.28 2.31 10.73
C THR A 129 -11.65 1.51 11.87
N VAL A 130 -11.66 0.17 11.73
CA VAL A 130 -11.01 -0.73 12.68
C VAL A 130 -9.53 -0.85 12.32
N ALA A 131 -8.67 -0.55 13.28
CA ALA A 131 -7.22 -0.70 13.12
C ALA A 131 -6.84 -2.15 12.78
N GLN A 132 -6.05 -2.33 11.71
CA GLN A 132 -5.58 -3.64 11.28
C GLN A 132 -4.24 -4.04 11.93
N ALA A 133 -3.47 -3.10 12.49
CA ALA A 133 -2.17 -3.41 13.10
C ALA A 133 -2.22 -4.52 14.18
N PRO A 134 -3.26 -4.62 15.04
CA PRO A 134 -3.39 -5.75 15.96
C PRO A 134 -3.48 -7.13 15.28
N MET A 135 -4.00 -7.20 14.06
CA MET A 135 -4.20 -8.45 13.32
C MET A 135 -3.03 -8.76 12.37
N VAL A 136 -2.54 -7.76 11.64
CA VAL A 136 -1.55 -7.96 10.57
C VAL A 136 -0.16 -7.42 10.91
N GLY A 137 0.02 -6.72 12.04
CA GLY A 137 1.24 -5.99 12.37
C GLY A 137 2.50 -6.85 12.41
N SER A 138 2.39 -8.13 12.80
CA SER A 138 3.52 -9.07 12.76
C SER A 138 4.07 -9.31 11.34
N LYS A 139 3.26 -9.05 10.30
CA LYS A 139 3.63 -9.17 8.88
C LYS A 139 4.11 -7.87 8.27
N ILE A 140 3.79 -6.71 8.85
CA ILE A 140 4.20 -5.39 8.34
C ILE A 140 5.68 -5.17 8.60
N ALA A 141 6.53 -5.31 7.57
CA ALA A 141 7.96 -5.07 7.65
C ALA A 141 8.30 -3.57 7.66
N ALA A 142 7.67 -2.77 6.79
CA ALA A 142 7.92 -1.35 6.71
C ALA A 142 6.66 -0.57 6.28
N VAL A 143 6.57 0.68 6.72
CA VAL A 143 5.56 1.65 6.29
C VAL A 143 6.28 2.94 5.88
N VAL A 144 6.17 3.32 4.62
CA VAL A 144 6.85 4.49 4.05
C VAL A 144 5.80 5.46 3.52
N LEU A 145 5.79 6.68 4.05
CA LEU A 145 4.75 7.67 3.78
C LEU A 145 5.37 8.95 3.25
N PHE A 146 4.76 9.55 2.23
CA PHE A 146 5.18 10.83 1.67
C PHE A 146 4.01 11.81 1.67
N GLY A 147 4.21 13.01 2.20
CA GLY A 147 3.19 14.06 2.13
C GLY A 147 1.87 13.69 2.83
N ASP A 148 1.93 12.93 3.91
CA ASP A 148 0.75 12.44 4.64
C ASP A 148 -0.10 13.59 5.22
N PRO A 149 -1.36 13.80 4.80
CA PRO A 149 -2.24 14.80 5.40
C PRO A 149 -2.48 14.57 6.90
N THR A 150 -2.32 13.33 7.39
CA THR A 150 -2.43 12.96 8.80
C THR A 150 -1.14 13.06 9.59
N PHE A 151 -0.09 13.59 8.97
CA PHE A 151 1.23 13.76 9.58
C PHE A 151 1.19 14.47 10.94
N VAL A 152 1.98 13.95 11.87
CA VAL A 152 2.22 14.55 13.19
C VAL A 152 3.73 14.80 13.33
N ALA A 153 4.10 16.05 13.59
CA ALA A 153 5.48 16.45 13.75
C ALA A 153 6.12 15.85 15.01
N ALA A 154 7.45 15.90 15.08
CA ALA A 154 8.26 15.47 16.23
C ALA A 154 8.13 13.97 16.61
N GLN A 155 7.57 13.13 15.73
CA GLN A 155 7.61 11.67 15.89
C GLN A 155 8.99 11.11 15.50
N PRO A 156 9.47 10.02 16.14
CA PRO A 156 10.80 9.45 15.86
C PRO A 156 10.95 8.89 14.42
N PHE A 157 9.82 8.58 13.78
CA PHE A 157 9.75 8.10 12.40
C PHE A 157 9.63 9.21 11.36
N VAL A 158 9.57 10.48 11.76
CA VAL A 158 9.58 11.60 10.81
C VAL A 158 10.90 11.62 10.04
N ARG A 159 10.79 11.89 8.75
CA ARG A 159 11.86 12.25 7.84
C ARG A 159 11.49 13.58 7.18
N GLY A 160 12.50 14.38 6.86
CA GLY A 160 12.30 15.71 6.31
C GLY A 160 12.26 16.83 7.33
N THR A 161 11.88 18.01 6.87
CA THR A 161 12.12 19.26 7.62
C THR A 161 10.94 19.73 8.45
N SER A 162 9.71 19.25 8.19
CA SER A 162 8.50 19.81 8.79
C SER A 162 8.51 19.80 10.32
N LYS A 163 8.16 20.95 10.90
CA LYS A 163 7.87 21.13 12.34
C LYS A 163 6.39 21.31 12.64
N LYS A 164 5.54 21.24 11.61
CA LYS A 164 4.09 21.43 11.71
C LYS A 164 3.35 20.14 11.40
N ASN A 165 2.19 20.01 11.99
CA ASN A 165 1.25 18.94 11.72
C ASN A 165 0.56 19.13 10.36
N GLY A 166 0.07 18.03 9.80
CA GLY A 166 -0.74 18.04 8.58
C GLY A 166 -2.12 18.63 8.80
N ILE A 167 -2.88 18.76 7.71
CA ILE A 167 -4.23 19.34 7.73
C ILE A 167 -5.27 18.45 8.42
N PHE A 168 -4.99 17.14 8.56
CA PHE A 168 -5.84 16.14 9.21
C PHE A 168 -5.07 15.35 10.27
N PRO A 169 -4.36 16.02 11.20
CA PRO A 169 -3.32 15.36 11.96
C PRO A 169 -3.89 14.24 12.83
N ARG A 170 -3.21 13.10 12.80
CA ARG A 170 -3.61 11.91 13.54
C ARG A 170 -3.66 12.19 15.04
N GLN A 171 -4.77 11.84 15.68
CA GLN A 171 -4.93 12.04 17.13
C GLN A 171 -4.53 10.81 17.95
N ASP A 172 -4.57 9.61 17.37
CA ASP A 172 -4.24 8.37 18.08
C ASP A 172 -3.35 7.42 17.25
N PHE A 173 -2.26 6.95 17.87
CA PHE A 173 -1.36 5.92 17.35
C PHE A 173 -1.43 4.62 18.18
N SER A 174 -2.24 4.54 19.23
CA SER A 174 -2.26 3.46 20.22
C SER A 174 -2.32 2.08 19.56
N GLN A 175 -3.19 1.92 18.56
CA GLN A 175 -3.42 0.65 17.88
C GLN A 175 -2.24 0.19 17.00
N CYS A 176 -1.39 1.12 16.56
CA CYS A 176 -0.24 0.86 15.70
C CYS A 176 1.10 1.23 16.34
N GLN A 177 1.12 1.52 17.65
CA GLN A 177 2.30 1.99 18.36
C GLN A 177 3.48 1.01 18.22
N GLY A 178 3.20 -0.30 18.27
CA GLY A 178 4.19 -1.36 18.08
C GLY A 178 4.83 -1.42 16.69
N LEU A 179 4.30 -0.68 15.70
CA LEU A 179 4.84 -0.58 14.35
C LEU A 179 5.64 0.70 14.11
N THR A 180 5.64 1.66 15.03
CA THR A 180 6.23 2.99 14.80
C THR A 180 7.73 2.96 14.51
N SER A 181 8.47 1.95 14.99
CA SER A 181 9.88 1.73 14.60
C SER A 181 10.07 1.29 13.14
N ARG A 182 9.00 0.81 12.50
CA ARG A 182 8.93 0.39 11.10
C ARG A 182 8.35 1.48 10.20
N PHE A 183 8.13 2.68 10.73
CA PHE A 183 7.60 3.81 9.98
C PHE A 183 8.74 4.72 9.49
N ALA A 184 8.59 5.26 8.29
CA ALA A 184 9.34 6.40 7.79
C ALA A 184 8.36 7.35 7.10
N SER A 185 8.08 8.50 7.71
CA SER A 185 7.10 9.47 7.20
C SER A 185 7.79 10.77 6.79
N PHE A 186 7.84 11.01 5.48
CA PHE A 186 8.51 12.13 4.84
C PHE A 186 7.56 13.32 4.70
N CYS A 187 7.90 14.42 5.35
CA CYS A 187 7.17 15.68 5.25
C CYS A 187 8.13 16.86 5.39
N ASP A 188 8.11 17.76 4.41
CA ASP A 188 8.92 18.97 4.41
C ASP A 188 8.11 20.21 4.79
N GLU A 189 8.82 21.19 5.36
CA GLU A 189 8.22 22.49 5.66
C GLU A 189 7.56 23.11 4.43
N SER A 190 6.45 23.81 4.66
CA SER A 190 5.63 24.45 3.62
C SER A 190 4.87 23.51 2.69
N ASP A 191 4.97 22.19 2.82
CA ASP A 191 4.06 21.25 2.14
C ASP A 191 2.60 21.62 2.47
N LEU A 192 1.80 21.80 1.41
CA LEU A 192 0.41 22.25 1.49
C LEU A 192 -0.47 21.36 2.38
N PHE A 193 -0.19 20.06 2.47
CA PHE A 193 -1.03 19.08 3.15
C PHE A 193 -0.40 18.53 4.42
N CYS A 194 0.82 18.00 4.36
CA CYS A 194 1.43 17.32 5.53
C CYS A 194 2.04 18.29 6.56
N ALA A 195 2.30 19.54 6.16
CA ALA A 195 2.85 20.56 7.04
C ALA A 195 1.88 21.73 7.29
N SER A 196 0.62 21.62 6.82
CA SER A 196 -0.34 22.72 6.80
C SER A 196 0.26 24.02 6.22
N GLY A 197 1.10 23.85 5.19
CA GLY A 197 1.79 24.93 4.50
C GLY A 197 0.96 25.51 3.37
N GLN A 198 1.64 26.07 2.38
CA GLN A 198 1.04 26.78 1.26
C GLN A 198 1.65 26.40 -0.11
N ASN A 199 2.60 25.47 -0.14
CA ASN A 199 3.38 25.17 -1.34
C ASN A 199 3.09 23.76 -1.87
N LEU A 200 2.29 23.70 -2.95
CA LEU A 200 2.00 22.46 -3.66
C LEU A 200 3.24 21.86 -4.34
N THR A 201 4.20 22.67 -4.79
CA THR A 201 5.42 22.17 -5.42
C THR A 201 6.27 21.34 -4.46
N VAL A 202 6.30 21.69 -3.17
CA VAL A 202 6.96 20.87 -2.14
C VAL A 202 6.28 19.50 -2.06
N HIS A 203 4.95 19.47 -2.02
CA HIS A 203 4.17 18.23 -1.94
C HIS A 203 4.41 17.29 -3.13
N LEU A 204 4.50 17.84 -4.34
CA LEU A 204 4.77 17.08 -5.57
C LEU A 204 6.27 16.71 -5.71
N GLY A 205 7.14 17.34 -4.95
CA GLY A 205 8.59 17.34 -5.16
C GLY A 205 9.36 16.21 -4.48
N TYR A 206 8.75 15.46 -3.55
CA TYR A 206 9.44 14.40 -2.80
C TYR A 206 10.18 13.38 -3.68
N PHE A 207 9.62 13.09 -4.85
CA PHE A 207 10.12 12.10 -5.81
C PHE A 207 11.21 12.63 -6.75
N GLN A 208 11.60 13.90 -6.60
CA GLN A 208 12.76 14.48 -7.26
C GLN A 208 13.99 14.49 -6.34
N ASN A 209 13.77 14.33 -5.03
CA ASN A 209 14.82 14.27 -4.04
C ASN A 209 15.47 12.87 -3.99
N GLN A 210 16.64 12.73 -4.62
CA GLN A 210 17.37 11.46 -4.67
C GLN A 210 17.75 10.91 -3.28
N GLN A 211 17.97 11.80 -2.30
CA GLN A 211 18.25 11.38 -0.92
C GLN A 211 17.02 10.72 -0.29
N TYR A 212 15.81 11.23 -0.54
CA TYR A 212 14.58 10.63 -0.02
C TYR A 212 14.27 9.30 -0.69
N ILE A 213 14.46 9.21 -2.01
CA ILE A 213 14.32 7.96 -2.77
C ILE A 213 15.26 6.89 -2.20
N ALA A 214 16.54 7.22 -2.03
CA ALA A 214 17.55 6.32 -1.47
C ALA A 214 17.17 5.89 -0.05
N MET A 215 16.88 6.86 0.84
CA MET A 215 16.52 6.59 2.23
C MET A 215 15.28 5.69 2.36
N ALA A 216 14.23 5.95 1.59
CA ALA A 216 13.02 5.14 1.59
C ALA A 216 13.28 3.72 1.07
N SER A 217 14.00 3.58 -0.05
CA SER A 217 14.31 2.26 -0.61
C SER A 217 15.21 1.43 0.32
N SER A 218 16.25 2.03 0.91
CA SER A 218 17.12 1.37 1.89
C SER A 218 16.34 0.97 3.14
N PHE A 219 15.48 1.84 3.67
CA PHE A 219 14.65 1.54 4.83
C PHE A 219 13.75 0.31 4.60
N ILE A 220 13.16 0.20 3.40
CA ILE A 220 12.36 -0.98 3.01
C ILE A 220 13.25 -2.24 2.97
N VAL A 221 14.42 -2.17 2.34
CA VAL A 221 15.33 -3.31 2.21
C VAL A 221 15.84 -3.78 3.58
N GLU A 222 16.23 -2.86 4.46
CA GLU A 222 16.75 -3.16 5.80
C GLU A 222 15.70 -3.84 6.68
N ASN A 223 14.43 -3.42 6.61
CA ASN A 223 13.37 -3.99 7.42
C ASN A 223 12.76 -5.28 6.85
N THR A 224 13.09 -5.65 5.61
CA THR A 224 12.56 -6.85 4.95
C THR A 224 13.53 -8.03 4.90
N ARG A 225 14.80 -7.82 5.24
CA ARG A 225 15.79 -8.89 5.42
C ARG A 225 15.49 -9.78 6.63
#